data_AF-A0A8J3BE06-F1
#
_entry.id   AF-A0A8J3BE06-F1
#
_cell.length_a   1.000
_cell.length_b   1.000
_cell.length_c   1.000
_cell.angle_alpha   90.00
_cell.angle_beta   90.00
_cell.angle_gamma   90.00
#
_symmetry.space_group_name_H-M   'P 1'
#
loop_
_entity.id
_entity.type
_entity.pdbx_description
1 polymer ?
#
loop_
_entity_poly.entity_id
_entity_poly.type
_entity_poly.pdbx_seq_one_letter_code
_entity_poly.pdbx_strand_id
1 'polypeptide(L)'
;MTFQLWDLILIPVIMGVVGLLRLFGLSAHWAPIAAVVLGLITGFLYLAPGDALAAIVLGALYGVSAIGLHSGIKNTWQAIRQGFR
;
A
#
# COMPACT_ATOMS: atom_id res chain seq x y z
N MET A 1 12.94 8.83 -15.91
CA MET A 1 12.70 8.27 -14.57
C MET A 1 13.75 7.19 -14.31
N THR A 2 14.67 7.42 -13.38
CA THR A 2 15.58 6.36 -12.90
C THR A 2 14.92 5.74 -11.67
N PHE A 3 14.49 4.49 -11.79
CA PHE A 3 13.94 3.73 -10.67
C PHE A 3 15.01 3.57 -9.57
N GLN A 4 14.74 4.02 -8.35
CA GLN A 4 15.63 3.83 -7.22
C GLN A 4 15.09 2.72 -6.33
N LEU A 5 15.97 1.83 -5.87
CA LEU A 5 15.57 0.76 -4.94
C LEU A 5 14.94 1.32 -3.65
N TRP A 6 15.36 2.52 -3.27
CA TRP A 6 14.83 3.26 -2.13
C TRP A 6 13.35 3.60 -2.27
N ASP A 7 12.84 3.75 -3.49
CA ASP A 7 11.43 4.10 -3.71
C ASP A 7 10.51 2.99 -3.19
N LEU A 8 10.93 1.71 -3.29
CA LEU A 8 10.18 0.54 -2.84
C LEU A 8 9.79 0.58 -1.35
N ILE A 9 10.49 1.36 -0.52
CA ILE A 9 10.14 1.54 0.89
C ILE A 9 8.76 2.18 1.08
N LEU A 10 8.25 2.86 0.05
CA LEU A 10 6.90 3.43 0.08
C LEU A 10 5.82 2.36 0.21
N ILE A 11 6.04 1.13 -0.25
CA ILE A 11 5.05 0.05 -0.15
C ILE A 11 4.74 -0.29 1.33
N PRO A 12 5.73 -0.66 2.18
CA PRO A 12 5.47 -0.90 3.60
C PRO A 12 5.06 0.38 4.34
N VAL A 13 5.49 1.57 3.91
CA VAL A 13 5.04 2.85 4.50
C VAL A 13 3.55 3.09 4.25
N ILE A 14 3.08 2.93 3.00
CA ILE A 14 1.65 3.01 2.65
C ILE A 14 0.87 2.02 3.51
N MET A 15 1.35 0.78 3.63
CA MET A 15 0.69 -0.22 4.47
C MET A 15 0.68 0.18 5.95
N GLY A 16 1.77 0.73 6.48
CA GLY A 16 1.84 1.24 7.84
C GLY A 16 0.78 2.31 8.10
N VAL A 17 0.63 3.27 7.19
CA VAL A 17 -0.41 4.32 7.29
C VAL A 17 -1.82 3.72 7.21
N VAL A 18 -2.07 2.79 6.30
CA VAL A 18 -3.37 2.07 6.24
C VAL A 18 -3.64 1.33 7.55
N GLY A 19 -2.63 0.69 8.13
CA GLY A 19 -2.71 0.06 9.44
C GLY A 19 -3.14 1.04 10.54
N LEU A 20 -2.52 2.22 10.59
CA LEU A 20 -2.90 3.30 11.52
C LEU A 20 -4.35 3.75 11.29
N LEU A 21 -4.77 3.99 10.05
CA LEU A 21 -6.15 4.38 9.74
C LEU A 21 -7.16 3.33 10.23
N ARG A 22 -6.81 2.04 10.15
CA ARG A 22 -7.64 0.95 10.69
C ARG A 22 -7.74 0.98 12.22
N LEU A 23 -6.70 1.42 12.92
CA LEU A 23 -6.76 1.64 14.37
C LEU A 23 -7.70 2.79 14.73
N PHE A 24 -7.80 3.81 13.88
CA PHE A 24 -8.71 4.96 14.05
C PHE A 24 -10.14 4.70 13.54
N GLY A 25 -10.52 3.45 13.28
CA GLY A 25 -11.90 3.08 12.94
C GLY A 25 -12.17 2.85 11.45
N LEU A 26 -11.14 2.92 10.58
CA LEU A 26 -11.31 2.53 9.18
C LEU A 26 -11.63 1.02 9.08
N SER A 27 -12.79 0.70 8.53
CA SER A 27 -13.20 -0.70 8.36
C SER A 27 -12.25 -1.44 7.39
N ALA A 28 -12.09 -2.75 7.57
CA ALA A 28 -11.21 -3.56 6.74
C ALA A 28 -11.58 -3.54 5.24
N HIS A 29 -12.83 -3.23 4.91
CA HIS A 29 -13.31 -3.12 3.52
C HIS A 29 -12.75 -1.87 2.82
N TRP A 30 -12.43 -0.81 3.57
CA TRP A 30 -11.89 0.44 3.04
C TRP A 30 -10.37 0.47 2.97
N ALA A 31 -9.69 -0.47 3.62
CA ALA A 31 -8.22 -0.54 3.64
C ALA A 31 -7.59 -0.61 2.23
N PRO A 32 -8.12 -1.39 1.26
CA PRO A 32 -7.59 -1.40 -0.09
C PRO A 32 -7.73 -0.05 -0.81
N ILE A 33 -8.87 0.61 -0.64
CA ILE A 33 -9.13 1.93 -1.25
C ILE A 33 -8.16 2.97 -0.67
N ALA A 34 -7.98 2.95 0.65
CA ALA A 34 -7.01 3.82 1.32
C ALA A 34 -5.58 3.60 0.80
N ALA A 35 -5.17 2.35 0.58
CA ALA A 35 -3.86 2.03 0.02
C ALA A 35 -3.67 2.61 -1.40
N VAL A 36 -4.69 2.50 -2.27
CA VAL A 36 -4.63 3.07 -3.63
C VAL A 36 -4.59 4.60 -3.59
N VAL A 37 -5.43 5.23 -2.77
CA VAL A 37 -5.44 6.70 -2.62
C VAL A 37 -4.07 7.20 -2.15
N LEU A 38 -3.49 6.55 -1.13
CA LEU A 38 -2.15 6.87 -0.63
C LEU A 38 -1.08 6.64 -1.70
N GLY A 39 -1.16 5.53 -2.45
CA GLY A 39 -0.28 5.25 -3.57
C GLY A 39 -0.35 6.32 -4.66
N LEU A 40 -1.54 6.78 -5.03
CA LEU A 40 -1.70 7.88 -6.00
C LEU A 40 -1.12 9.19 -5.45
N ILE A 41 -1.33 9.51 -4.17
CA ILE A 41 -0.73 10.67 -3.52
C ILE A 41 0.80 10.62 -3.60
N THR A 42 1.42 9.48 -3.27
CA THR A 42 2.88 9.32 -3.40
C THR A 42 3.34 9.32 -4.85
N GLY A 43 2.52 8.82 -5.77
CA GLY A 43 2.67 8.93 -7.22
C GLY A 43 2.92 10.35 -7.68
N PHE A 44 1.98 11.25 -7.34
CA PHE A 44 2.02 12.66 -7.75
C PHE A 44 3.03 13.50 -6.98
N LEU A 45 3.22 13.24 -5.69
CA LEU A 45 4.06 14.09 -4.83
C LEU A 45 5.52 13.67 -4.81
N TYR A 46 5.85 12.40 -5.11
CA TYR A 46 7.19 11.86 -4.90
C TYR A 46 7.72 11.04 -6.09
N LEU A 47 6.96 10.06 -6.59
CA LEU A 47 7.47 9.11 -7.58
C LEU A 47 7.63 9.71 -8.98
N ALA A 48 6.69 10.56 -9.40
CA ALA A 48 6.72 11.17 -10.73
C ALA A 48 6.11 12.58 -10.72
N PRO A 49 6.68 13.52 -9.95
CA PRO A 49 6.19 14.89 -9.92
C PRO A 49 6.30 15.53 -11.32
N GLY A 50 5.20 16.13 -11.79
CA GLY A 50 5.12 16.78 -13.09
C GLY A 50 4.82 15.86 -14.28
N ASP A 51 4.80 14.53 -14.08
CA ASP A 51 4.35 13.56 -15.08
C ASP A 51 3.12 12.81 -14.56
N ALA A 52 1.94 13.32 -14.91
CA ALA A 52 0.68 12.80 -14.39
C ALA A 52 0.43 11.33 -14.76
N LEU A 53 0.83 10.90 -15.95
CA LEU A 53 0.63 9.52 -16.39
C LEU A 53 1.55 8.58 -15.60
N ALA A 54 2.83 8.92 -15.49
CA ALA A 54 3.77 8.14 -14.69
C ALA A 54 3.38 8.12 -13.20
N ALA A 55 2.88 9.24 -12.66
CA ALA A 55 2.40 9.35 -11.28
C ALA A 55 1.23 8.40 -11.00
N ILE A 56 0.24 8.34 -11.90
CA ILE A 56 -0.89 7.43 -11.76
C ILE A 56 -0.42 5.98 -11.84
N VAL A 57 0.40 5.63 -12.83
CA VAL A 57 0.86 4.26 -13.05
C VAL A 57 1.71 3.77 -11.88
N LEU A 58 2.73 4.53 -11.48
CA LEU A 58 3.60 4.18 -10.37
C LEU A 58 2.84 4.23 -9.05
N GLY A 59 2.03 5.26 -8.82
CA GLY A 59 1.24 5.37 -7.60
C GLY A 59 0.26 4.21 -7.41
N ALA A 60 -0.46 3.83 -8.48
CA ALA A 60 -1.35 2.67 -8.46
C ALA A 60 -0.59 1.37 -8.24
N LEU A 61 0.56 1.18 -8.90
CA LEU A 61 1.43 0.02 -8.69
C LEU A 61 1.80 -0.14 -7.22
N TYR A 62 2.28 0.93 -6.59
CA TYR A 62 2.69 0.94 -5.19
C TYR A 62 1.51 0.71 -4.23
N GLY A 63 0.36 1.33 -4.51
CA GLY A 63 -0.87 1.09 -3.75
C GLY A 63 -1.34 -0.36 -3.82
N VAL A 64 -1.35 -0.97 -5.01
CA VAL A 64 -1.71 -2.38 -5.20
C VAL A 64 -0.71 -3.32 -4.55
N SER A 65 0.60 -3.02 -4.62
CA SER A 65 1.62 -3.78 -3.89
C SER A 65 1.40 -3.73 -2.38
N ALA A 66 0.98 -2.58 -1.83
CA ALA A 66 0.65 -2.46 -0.41
C ALA A 66 -0.59 -3.29 -0.03
N ILE A 67 -1.59 -3.39 -0.90
CA ILE A 67 -2.74 -4.30 -0.72
C ILE A 67 -2.27 -5.76 -0.68
N GLY A 68 -1.39 -6.16 -1.59
CA GLY A 68 -0.80 -7.50 -1.61
C GLY A 68 -0.04 -7.82 -0.33
N LEU A 69 0.71 -6.85 0.20
CA LEU A 69 1.40 -6.97 1.48
C LEU A 69 0.40 -7.15 2.64
N HIS A 70 -0.68 -6.35 2.67
CA HIS A 70 -1.74 -6.48 3.66
C HIS A 70 -2.35 -7.88 3.66
N SER A 71 -2.79 -8.35 2.49
CA SER A 71 -3.51 -9.63 2.37
C SER A 71 -2.58 -10.80 2.67
N GLY A 72 -1.32 -10.74 2.23
CA GLY A 72 -0.29 -11.73 2.55
C GLY A 72 -0.09 -11.89 4.06
N ILE A 73 0.14 -10.79 4.78
CA ILE A 73 0.33 -10.83 6.25
C ILE A 73 -0.93 -11.39 6.93
N LYS A 74 -2.13 -10.91 6.54
CA LYS A 74 -3.40 -11.34 7.13
C LYS A 74 -3.64 -12.83 6.92
N ASN A 75 -3.47 -13.33 5.69
CA ASN A 75 -3.76 -14.71 5.33
C ASN A 75 -2.77 -15.67 6.00
N THR A 76 -1.48 -15.32 6.02
CA THR A 76 -0.46 -16.10 6.74
C THR A 76 -0.77 -16.18 8.23
N TRP A 77 -1.14 -15.06 8.86
CA TRP A 77 -1.52 -15.03 10.28
C TRP A 77 -2.75 -15.91 10.57
N GLN A 78 -3.75 -15.88 9.68
CA GLN A 78 -4.93 -16.73 9.80
C GLN A 78 -4.59 -18.21 9.64
N ALA A 79 -3.76 -18.57 8.67
CA ALA A 79 -3.30 -19.94 8.46
C ALA A 79 -2.55 -20.49 9.68
N ILE A 80 -1.64 -19.70 10.25
CA ILE A 80 -0.93 -20.05 11.49
C ILE A 80 -1.94 -20.31 12.62
N ARG A 81 -2.88 -19.38 12.85
CA ARG A 81 -3.90 -19.53 13.90
C ARG A 81 -4.81 -20.74 13.72
N GLN A 82 -5.10 -21.14 12.48
CA GLN A 82 -5.93 -22.30 12.19
C GLN A 82 -5.18 -23.62 12.34
N GLY A 83 -3.88 -23.67 12.00
CA GLY A 83 -3.05 -24.86 12.21
C GLY A 83 -2.72 -25.17 13.68
N PHE A 84 -2.94 -24.21 14.59
CA PHE A 84 -2.83 -24.37 16.05
C PHE A 84 -4.18 -24.75 16.72
N ARG A 85 -5.23 -25.04 15.95
CA ARG A 85 -6.51 -25.58 16.43
C ARG A 85 -6.68 -27.02 15.97
#